data_AF-A0A9W7Z447-F1
#
_entry.id   AF-A0A9W7Z447-F1
#
_cell.length_a   1.000
_cell.length_b   1.000
_cell.length_c   1.000
_cell.angle_alpha   90.00
_cell.angle_beta   90.00
_cell.angle_gamma   90.00
#
_symmetry.space_group_name_H-M   'P 1'
#
loop_
_entity.id
_entity.type
_entity.pdbx_description
1 polymer ?
#
loop_
_entity_poly.entity_id
_entity_poly.type
_entity_poly.pdbx_seq_one_letter_code
_entity_poly.pdbx_strand_id
1 'polypeptide(L)'
;MEANSQKVHQGTPQTRVSGRVWKTPKNPTNRTMMAKSLRRSHAQRMQVQRDQKALKQLEQELRDEKEAEKTAHRNKIIERRKKHEEKVQREMFEAKMSERKRMRMKRKELRQRAHAKH
;
A
#
# COMPACT_ATOMS: atom_id res chain seq x y z
N MET A 1 -15.41 -62.18 34.47
CA MET A 1 -16.19 -61.43 33.45
C MET A 1 -15.18 -60.92 32.44
N GLU A 2 -14.63 -61.85 31.67
CA GLU A 2 -14.98 -62.11 30.26
C GLU A 2 -14.31 -61.11 29.31
N ALA A 3 -13.32 -61.64 28.60
CA ALA A 3 -12.51 -60.98 27.61
C ALA A 3 -13.35 -60.62 26.37
N ASN A 4 -13.20 -59.39 25.88
CA ASN A 4 -13.62 -59.04 24.52
C ASN A 4 -12.41 -58.53 23.74
N SER A 5 -11.53 -59.47 23.44
CA SER A 5 -10.42 -59.32 22.50
C SER A 5 -11.01 -59.14 21.10
N GLN A 6 -11.11 -57.89 20.64
CA GLN A 6 -11.49 -57.56 19.27
C GLN A 6 -10.46 -58.16 18.31
N LYS A 7 -10.90 -59.16 17.53
CA LYS A 7 -10.13 -59.73 16.43
C LYS A 7 -9.85 -58.64 15.39
N VAL A 8 -8.62 -58.15 15.36
CA VAL A 8 -8.10 -57.31 14.26
C VAL A 8 -8.05 -58.19 13.01
N HIS A 9 -8.86 -57.88 12.01
CA HIS A 9 -8.90 -58.62 10.75
C HIS A 9 -7.59 -58.36 9.98
N GLN A 10 -6.63 -59.29 10.06
CA GLN A 10 -5.25 -59.16 9.55
C GLN A 10 -5.11 -59.27 8.01
N GLY A 11 -6.15 -58.90 7.24
CA GLY A 11 -6.20 -59.25 5.80
C GLY A 11 -6.53 -58.12 4.83
N THR A 12 -7.13 -57.03 5.27
CA THR A 12 -7.62 -55.97 4.36
C THR A 12 -6.95 -54.64 4.68
N PRO A 13 -6.23 -54.01 3.73
CA PRO A 13 -5.64 -52.71 3.97
C PRO A 13 -6.75 -51.66 4.16
N GLN A 14 -6.73 -50.96 5.30
CA GLN A 14 -7.67 -49.89 5.67
C GLN A 14 -7.72 -48.74 4.64
N THR A 15 -6.71 -48.65 3.77
CA THR A 15 -6.56 -47.59 2.76
C THR A 15 -6.23 -48.19 1.39
N ARG A 16 -6.61 -47.49 0.31
CA ARG A 16 -6.38 -47.93 -1.09
C ARG A 16 -4.91 -47.78 -1.56
N VAL A 17 -3.98 -47.65 -0.63
CA VAL A 17 -2.54 -47.53 -0.88
C VAL A 17 -1.81 -48.57 -0.06
N SER A 18 -0.69 -49.06 -0.57
CA SER A 18 0.20 -49.90 0.25
C SER A 18 0.61 -49.09 1.48
N GLY A 19 0.57 -49.70 2.67
CA GLY A 19 0.81 -49.07 3.98
C GLY A 19 2.21 -48.47 4.19
N ARG A 20 2.93 -48.18 3.10
CA ARG A 20 4.18 -47.41 3.08
C ARG A 20 3.88 -45.97 3.49
N VAL A 21 4.65 -45.47 4.47
CA VAL A 21 4.42 -44.19 5.17
C VAL A 21 4.39 -42.97 4.24
N TRP A 22 5.14 -42.99 3.14
CA TRP A 22 5.20 -41.89 2.17
C TRP A 22 4.02 -41.84 1.19
N LYS A 23 3.09 -42.81 1.23
CA LYS A 23 1.94 -42.85 0.35
C LYS A 23 0.71 -42.24 1.04
N THR A 24 0.22 -41.11 0.51
CA THR A 24 -1.00 -40.48 1.02
C THR A 24 -2.24 -41.35 0.75
N PRO A 25 -3.11 -41.59 1.75
CA PRO A 25 -4.36 -42.33 1.57
C PRO A 25 -5.26 -41.64 0.53
N LYS A 26 -5.67 -42.40 -0.49
CA LYS A 26 -6.55 -41.92 -1.55
C LYS A 26 -8.01 -42.16 -1.18
N ASN A 27 -8.81 -41.09 -1.18
CA ASN A 27 -10.26 -41.19 -1.11
C ASN A 27 -10.83 -41.73 -2.44
N PRO A 28 -11.96 -42.46 -2.41
CA PRO A 28 -12.64 -42.88 -3.62
C PRO A 28 -13.03 -41.66 -4.46
N THR A 29 -12.76 -41.72 -5.76
CA THR A 29 -13.11 -40.64 -6.69
C THR A 29 -14.63 -40.62 -6.88
N ASN A 30 -15.29 -39.60 -6.34
CA ASN A 30 -16.72 -39.40 -6.56
C ASN A 30 -16.93 -38.64 -7.88
N ARG A 31 -17.38 -39.34 -8.93
CA ARG A 31 -17.59 -38.77 -10.27
C ARG A 31 -18.92 -38.02 -10.29
N THR A 32 -18.86 -36.69 -10.32
CA THR A 32 -20.06 -35.85 -10.43
C THR A 32 -19.90 -34.91 -11.62
N MET A 33 -20.93 -34.77 -12.46
CA MET A 33 -20.96 -33.77 -13.54
C MET A 33 -21.21 -32.34 -13.02
N MET A 34 -21.56 -32.20 -11.73
CA MET A 34 -21.80 -30.90 -11.11
C MET A 34 -20.52 -30.07 -10.97
N ALA A 35 -20.63 -28.77 -11.25
CA ALA A 35 -19.56 -27.81 -11.02
C ALA A 35 -19.18 -27.73 -9.53
N LYS A 36 -17.89 -27.46 -9.25
CA LYS A 36 -17.33 -27.45 -7.88
C LYS A 36 -18.11 -26.57 -6.90
N SER A 37 -18.66 -25.44 -7.36
CA SER A 37 -19.46 -24.52 -6.54
C SER A 37 -20.80 -25.13 -6.12
N LEU A 38 -21.47 -25.87 -7.00
CA LEU A 38 -22.75 -26.51 -6.72
C LEU A 38 -22.61 -27.76 -5.85
N ARG A 39 -21.41 -28.34 -5.72
CA ARG A 39 -21.13 -29.44 -4.78
C ARG A 39 -21.18 -29.01 -3.31
N ARG A 40 -21.12 -27.71 -3.04
CA ARG A 40 -21.23 -27.13 -1.69
C ARG A 40 -22.68 -26.79 -1.37
N SER A 41 -23.04 -26.80 -0.09
CA SER A 41 -24.36 -26.31 0.33
C SER A 41 -24.48 -24.81 0.05
N HIS A 42 -25.72 -24.32 -0.08
CA HIS A 42 -25.97 -22.88 -0.25
C HIS A 42 -25.34 -22.05 0.87
N ALA A 43 -25.46 -22.52 2.12
CA ALA A 43 -24.87 -21.87 3.29
C ALA A 43 -23.34 -21.73 3.16
N GLN A 44 -22.64 -22.79 2.72
CA GLN A 44 -21.19 -22.74 2.49
C GLN A 44 -20.80 -21.78 1.36
N ARG A 45 -21.60 -21.69 0.29
CA ARG A 45 -21.36 -20.70 -0.77
C ARG A 45 -21.51 -19.27 -0.26
N MET A 46 -22.54 -19.01 0.55
CA MET A 46 -22.77 -17.70 1.14
C MET A 46 -21.67 -17.28 2.10
N GLN A 47 -21.15 -18.22 2.90
CA GLN A 47 -20.01 -17.95 3.78
C GLN A 47 -18.77 -17.54 2.97
N VAL A 48 -18.40 -18.32 1.96
CA VAL A 48 -17.26 -17.99 1.08
C VAL A 48 -17.44 -16.64 0.39
N GLN A 49 -18.66 -16.30 -0.05
CA GLN A 49 -18.91 -14.98 -0.63
C GLN A 49 -18.77 -13.84 0.38
N ARG A 50 -19.21 -14.04 1.63
CA ARG A 50 -19.02 -13.04 2.70
C ARG A 50 -17.54 -12.84 3.00
N ASP A 51 -16.79 -13.92 3.13
CA ASP A 51 -15.35 -13.87 3.37
C ASP A 51 -14.62 -13.14 2.23
N GLN A 52 -14.97 -13.45 0.98
CA GLN A 52 -14.42 -12.75 -0.19
C GLN A 52 -14.78 -11.27 -0.23
N LYS A 53 -15.99 -10.89 0.18
CA LYS A 53 -16.39 -9.48 0.26
C LYS A 53 -15.61 -8.75 1.34
N ALA A 54 -15.47 -9.35 2.52
CA ALA A 54 -14.69 -8.79 3.62
C ALA A 54 -13.21 -8.61 3.23
N LEU A 55 -12.61 -9.60 2.56
CA LEU A 55 -11.23 -9.49 2.06
C LEU A 55 -11.05 -8.36 1.04
N LYS A 56 -12.01 -8.19 0.12
CA LYS A 56 -11.96 -7.09 -0.87
C LYS A 56 -12.13 -5.72 -0.22
N GLN A 57 -12.98 -5.60 0.79
CA GLN A 57 -13.15 -4.36 1.55
C GLN A 57 -11.84 -4.01 2.25
N LEU A 58 -11.24 -4.98 2.95
CA LEU A 58 -9.95 -4.79 3.61
C LEU A 58 -8.83 -4.42 2.60
N GLU A 59 -8.80 -5.08 1.43
CA GLU A 59 -7.84 -4.75 0.38
C GLU A 59 -8.00 -3.31 -0.12
N GLN A 60 -9.24 -2.85 -0.26
CA GLN A 60 -9.53 -1.48 -0.68
C GLN A 60 -9.13 -0.47 0.39
N GLU A 61 -9.50 -0.69 1.65
CA GLU A 61 -9.12 0.17 2.78
C GLU A 61 -7.60 0.35 2.86
N LEU A 62 -6.83 -0.76 2.77
CA LEU A 62 -5.37 -0.71 2.81
C LEU A 62 -4.75 0.03 1.61
N ARG A 63 -5.38 -0.05 0.43
CA ARG A 63 -4.92 0.70 -0.76
C ARG A 63 -5.18 2.18 -0.59
N ASP A 64 -6.37 2.55 -0.15
CA ASP A 64 -6.78 3.94 0.02
C ASP A 64 -5.91 4.63 1.08
N GLU A 65 -5.62 3.95 2.20
CA GLU A 65 -4.69 4.45 3.23
C GLU A 65 -3.28 4.71 2.67
N LYS A 66 -2.73 3.74 1.93
CA LYS A 66 -1.39 3.86 1.34
C LYS A 66 -1.31 4.99 0.30
N GLU A 67 -2.36 5.17 -0.49
CA GLU A 67 -2.44 6.25 -1.46
C GLU A 67 -2.59 7.62 -0.78
N ALA A 68 -3.38 7.70 0.28
CA ALA A 68 -3.51 8.90 1.11
C ALA A 68 -2.17 9.32 1.74
N GLU A 69 -1.39 8.37 2.27
CA GLU A 69 -0.06 8.65 2.81
C GLU A 69 0.91 9.16 1.74
N LYS A 70 0.93 8.49 0.58
CA LYS A 70 1.81 8.85 -0.55
C LYS A 70 1.47 10.24 -1.09
N THR A 71 0.19 10.57 -1.21
CA THR A 71 -0.27 11.90 -1.66
C THR A 71 0.03 12.96 -0.62
N ALA A 72 -0.19 12.70 0.68
CA ALA A 72 0.16 13.61 1.76
C ALA A 72 1.68 13.92 1.79
N HIS A 73 2.52 12.91 1.59
CA HIS A 73 3.98 13.11 1.50
C HIS A 73 4.37 13.97 0.30
N ARG A 74 3.80 13.71 -0.89
CA ARG A 74 4.03 14.52 -2.08
C ARG A 74 3.59 15.98 -1.87
N ASN A 75 2.43 16.20 -1.28
CA ASN A 75 1.90 17.53 -1.01
C ASN A 75 2.81 18.31 -0.05
N LYS A 76 3.30 17.67 1.02
CA LYS A 76 4.29 18.27 1.93
C LYS A 76 5.56 18.73 1.21
N ILE A 77 6.08 17.92 0.28
CA ILE A 77 7.27 18.29 -0.50
C ILE A 77 6.96 19.46 -1.43
N ILE A 78 5.83 19.41 -2.14
CA ILE A 78 5.41 20.49 -3.04
C ILE A 78 5.25 21.80 -2.27
N GLU A 79 4.61 21.77 -1.10
CA GLU A 79 4.45 22.95 -0.25
C GLU A 79 5.79 23.51 0.24
N ARG A 80 6.72 22.65 0.64
CA ARG A 80 8.07 23.08 1.04
C ARG A 80 8.81 23.76 -0.11
N ARG A 81 8.72 23.20 -1.33
CA ARG A 81 9.32 23.79 -2.53
C ARG A 81 8.70 25.14 -2.86
N LYS A 82 7.37 25.24 -2.90
CA LYS A 82 6.65 26.50 -3.15
C LYS A 82 7.03 27.58 -2.15
N LYS A 83 7.05 27.26 -0.84
CA LYS A 83 7.46 28.22 0.21
C LYS A 83 8.90 28.69 0.03
N HIS A 84 9.81 27.78 -0.36
CA HIS A 84 11.19 28.14 -0.61
C HIS A 84 11.32 29.03 -1.85
N GLU A 85 10.66 28.68 -2.95
CA GLU A 85 10.67 29.45 -4.20
C GLU A 85 10.12 30.86 -3.96
N GLU A 86 8.99 30.99 -3.28
CA GLU A 86 8.41 32.29 -2.90
C GLU A 86 9.36 33.13 -2.04
N LYS A 87 10.05 32.50 -1.09
CA LYS A 87 11.05 33.17 -0.26
C LYS A 87 12.23 33.68 -1.10
N VAL A 88 12.77 32.84 -1.99
CA VAL A 88 13.88 33.23 -2.87
C VAL A 88 13.46 34.35 -3.81
N GLN A 89 12.27 34.29 -4.40
CA GLN A 89 11.76 35.36 -5.27
C GLN A 89 11.65 36.68 -4.51
N ARG A 90 11.16 36.65 -3.26
CA ARG A 90 11.09 37.83 -2.39
C ARG A 90 12.47 38.40 -2.10
N GLU A 91 13.42 37.56 -1.71
CA GLU A 91 14.80 37.97 -1.42
C GLU A 91 15.49 38.56 -2.66
N MET A 92 15.32 37.96 -3.84
CA MET A 92 15.87 38.52 -5.07
C MET A 92 15.25 39.88 -5.41
N PHE A 93 13.94 40.04 -5.21
CA PHE A 93 13.26 41.30 -5.46
C PHE A 93 13.74 42.39 -4.49
N GLU A 94 13.83 42.07 -3.20
CA GLU A 94 14.37 42.97 -2.16
C GLU A 94 15.82 43.37 -2.46
N ALA A 95 16.67 42.41 -2.85
CA ALA A 95 18.05 42.68 -3.25
C ALA A 95 18.13 43.64 -4.45
N LYS A 96 17.31 43.40 -5.49
CA LYS A 96 17.23 44.26 -6.67
C LYS A 96 16.78 45.68 -6.31
N MET A 97 15.81 45.83 -5.40
CA MET A 97 15.34 47.14 -4.95
C MET A 97 16.37 47.86 -4.07
N SER A 98 17.05 47.13 -3.19
CA SER A 98 18.15 47.63 -2.37
C SER A 98 19.30 48.15 -3.24
N GLU A 99 19.69 47.38 -4.26
CA GLU A 99 20.73 47.77 -5.21
C GLU A 99 20.34 49.05 -5.97
N ARG A 100 19.11 49.12 -6.48
CA ARG A 100 18.58 50.33 -7.15
C ARG A 100 18.64 51.55 -6.24
N LYS A 101 18.27 51.40 -4.96
CA LYS A 101 18.36 52.47 -3.96
C LYS A 101 19.81 52.91 -3.72
N ARG A 102 20.73 51.95 -3.56
CA ARG A 102 22.17 52.22 -3.41
C ARG A 102 22.73 52.99 -4.60
N MET A 103 22.40 52.57 -5.82
CA MET A 103 22.83 53.25 -7.05
C MET A 103 22.26 54.68 -7.14
N ARG A 104 21.02 54.89 -6.70
CA ARG A 104 20.42 56.23 -6.64
C ARG A 104 21.16 57.14 -5.65
N MET A 105 21.53 56.64 -4.48
CA MET A 105 22.31 57.41 -3.49
C MET A 105 23.70 57.75 -4.02
N LYS A 106 24.44 56.78 -4.59
CA LYS A 106 25.73 57.03 -5.25
C LYS A 106 25.65 58.11 -6.33
N ARG A 107 24.59 58.08 -7.16
CA ARG A 107 24.36 59.11 -8.18
C ARG A 107 24.12 60.50 -7.58
N LYS A 108 23.42 60.60 -6.44
CA LYS A 108 23.22 61.88 -5.74
C LYS A 108 24.52 62.41 -5.15
N GLU A 109 25.29 61.56 -4.48
CA GLU A 109 26.61 61.92 -3.93
C GLU A 109 27.56 62.41 -5.00
N LEU A 110 27.60 61.73 -6.16
CA LEU A 110 28.40 62.15 -7.31
C LEU A 110 27.99 63.53 -7.82
N ARG A 111 26.68 63.82 -7.91
CA ARG A 111 26.18 65.15 -8.33
C ARG A 111 26.53 66.22 -7.31
N GLN A 112 26.35 65.97 -6.01
CA GLN A 112 26.71 66.91 -4.96
C GLN A 112 28.21 67.21 -4.96
N ARG A 113 29.05 66.18 -5.12
CA ARG A 113 30.50 66.34 -5.23
C ARG A 113 30.90 67.13 -6.49
N ALA A 114 30.19 66.97 -7.60
CA ALA A 114 30.43 67.75 -8.81
C ALA A 114 30.03 69.22 -8.63
N HIS A 115 28.87 69.48 -7.99
CA HIS A 115 28.43 70.84 -7.67
C HIS A 115 29.33 71.54 -6.66
N ALA A 116 29.86 70.85 -5.65
CA ALA A 116 30.77 71.43 -4.66
C ALA A 116 32.19 71.73 -5.20
N LYS A 117 32.50 71.28 -6.43
CA LYS A 117 33.78 71.55 -7.10
C LYS A 117 33.73 72.73 -8.08
N HIS A 118 32.55 73.26 -8.37
CA HIS A 118 32.32 74.47 -9.17
C HIS A 118 31.90 75.61 -8.24
#